data_AF-A0A7G7XCF1-F1
#
_entry.id   AF-A0A7G7XCF1-F1
#
_cell.length_a   1.000
_cell.length_b   1.000
_cell.length_c   1.000
_cell.angle_alpha   90.00
_cell.angle_beta   90.00
_cell.angle_gamma   90.00
#
_symmetry.space_group_name_H-M   'P 1'
#
loop_
_entity.id
_entity.type
_entity.pdbx_description
1 polymer ?
#
loop_
_entity_poly.entity_id
_entity_poly.type
_entity_poly.pdbx_seq_one_letter_code
_entity_poly.pdbx_strand_id
1 'polypeptide(L)'
;MSKVTENAIASAEQQLVPLAAASSAYNQINSFSHQYDRGGNLTVNGKPSFSVDQAATQLLRDGAAYKDLNGNGKIDLTYTFLTSASSSTMNKHGISGFSQFSAQQKAQAVLAMQSWADVANVVFTEKASGGDAHMTFGNYSGGQDGAAAFAYLPGTGAGYDGTSWYLINSGYTQNKNPDLNNYGRQTLTHEIGHTLGLAHPGDYNAGEGNPSYKDASYGQDTRGYSVMSYWSESNTGQNFSKGGVEAYSSGPLMDDIAAIQKLYGANYSTRAGDTTYGFNSNTGRDFYSASSSADKLVFSVWDGGGNDTLDFSGFTQNQKINLNAGSFSDVGGMVGNVSIAQGVTVENAFGGSGNDLLIGNDAANVLKGGAGNDIIYGAGGADQLWGGAGADTFVFGASSDSKPGAADQIMDFVSGLDKIDLTGITKGAGLHFVNAFTGAAGDAILSTSGGVSTLSVDFSGHGVADFLVSTVGQAAVSDIVA
;
A
#
# COMPACT_ATOMS: atom_id res chain seq x y z
N MET A 1 37.62 -62.11 42.72
CA MET A 1 37.61 -61.64 41.33
C MET A 1 36.18 -61.33 40.94
N SER A 2 35.82 -60.05 40.92
CA SER A 2 34.68 -59.53 40.16
C SER A 2 34.95 -58.05 39.97
N LYS A 3 35.12 -57.63 38.71
CA LYS A 3 35.41 -56.26 38.31
C LYS A 3 34.11 -55.46 38.39
N VAL A 4 34.13 -54.36 39.13
CA VAL A 4 33.15 -53.27 39.00
C VAL A 4 33.81 -52.17 38.17
N THR A 5 33.06 -51.77 37.14
CA THR A 5 33.41 -50.93 36.00
C THR A 5 33.51 -49.44 36.32
N GLU A 6 34.26 -48.77 35.45
CA GLU A 6 34.66 -47.37 35.42
C GLU A 6 33.50 -46.36 35.39
N ASN A 7 33.71 -45.23 36.07
CA ASN A 7 32.97 -43.99 35.86
C ASN A 7 33.36 -43.38 34.50
N ALA A 8 32.39 -43.29 33.58
CA ALA A 8 32.51 -42.45 32.40
C ALA A 8 31.78 -41.11 32.67
N ILE A 9 32.54 -40.03 32.69
CA ILE A 9 32.04 -38.66 32.61
C ILE A 9 31.50 -38.50 31.18
N ALA A 10 30.19 -38.33 31.04
CA ALA A 10 29.57 -38.03 29.76
C ALA A 10 29.94 -36.59 29.35
N SER A 11 30.79 -36.46 28.34
CA SER A 11 30.98 -35.22 27.60
C SER A 11 29.67 -34.85 26.89
N ALA A 12 29.17 -33.64 27.12
CA ALA A 12 28.06 -33.09 26.36
C ALA A 12 28.48 -32.96 24.88
N GLU A 13 27.76 -33.62 23.99
CA GLU A 13 27.91 -33.44 22.54
C GLU A 13 27.51 -32.01 22.16
N GLN A 14 28.45 -31.28 21.54
CA GLN A 14 28.18 -30.01 20.86
C GLN A 14 27.23 -30.27 19.68
N GLN A 15 25.98 -29.84 19.78
CA GLN A 15 25.08 -29.80 18.63
C GLN A 15 25.43 -28.58 17.76
N LEU A 16 26.21 -28.81 16.70
CA LEU A 16 26.29 -27.88 15.57
C LEU A 16 25.04 -28.02 14.71
N VAL A 17 24.35 -26.92 14.45
CA VAL A 17 23.40 -26.85 13.33
C VAL A 17 24.23 -26.79 12.04
N PRO A 18 23.99 -27.65 11.04
CA PRO A 18 24.80 -27.69 9.83
C PRO A 18 24.61 -26.41 8.99
N LEU A 19 25.67 -25.99 8.29
CA LEU A 19 25.69 -24.85 7.35
C LEU A 19 24.47 -24.89 6.42
N ALA A 20 23.47 -24.04 6.65
CA ALA A 20 22.38 -23.84 5.71
C ALA A 20 22.88 -22.96 4.54
N ALA A 21 22.57 -23.36 3.31
CA ALA A 21 22.63 -22.46 2.17
C ALA A 21 21.65 -21.28 2.39
N ALA A 22 21.80 -20.18 1.65
CA ALA A 22 20.90 -19.02 1.77
C ALA A 22 19.42 -19.45 1.77
N SER A 23 18.67 -19.11 2.82
CA SER A 23 17.27 -19.50 2.96
C SER A 23 16.43 -18.95 1.81
N SER A 24 15.55 -19.79 1.27
CA SER A 24 14.54 -19.34 0.32
C SER A 24 13.52 -18.38 0.93
N ALA A 25 13.31 -18.39 2.26
CA ALA A 25 12.35 -17.51 2.92
C ALA A 25 12.89 -16.08 3.04
N TYR A 26 14.10 -15.89 3.58
CA TYR A 26 14.76 -14.57 3.62
C TYR A 26 14.91 -13.97 2.22
N ASN A 27 15.28 -14.77 1.21
CA ASN A 27 15.37 -14.29 -0.17
C ASN A 27 14.03 -13.81 -0.74
N GLN A 28 12.91 -14.41 -0.33
CA GLN A 28 11.58 -13.95 -0.72
C GLN A 28 11.23 -12.61 -0.07
N ILE A 29 11.52 -12.44 1.23
CA ILE A 29 11.38 -11.15 1.94
C ILE A 29 12.22 -10.07 1.24
N ASN A 30 13.51 -10.33 1.00
CA ASN A 30 14.41 -9.39 0.36
C ASN A 30 13.97 -9.07 -1.09
N SER A 31 13.49 -10.06 -1.84
CA SER A 31 13.02 -9.82 -3.21
C SER A 31 11.75 -8.97 -3.24
N PHE A 32 10.81 -9.22 -2.33
CA PHE A 32 9.53 -8.51 -2.29
C PHE A 32 9.68 -7.08 -1.75
N SER A 33 10.51 -6.88 -0.72
CA SER A 33 10.80 -5.53 -0.18
C SER A 33 11.38 -4.57 -1.23
N HIS A 34 12.12 -5.11 -2.22
CA HIS A 34 12.71 -4.35 -3.31
C HIS A 34 11.93 -4.44 -4.64
N GLN A 35 10.77 -5.11 -4.68
CA GLN A 35 10.03 -5.39 -5.93
C GLN A 35 9.56 -4.11 -6.64
N TYR A 36 9.24 -3.07 -5.88
CA TYR A 36 8.67 -1.81 -6.38
C TYR A 36 9.56 -0.59 -6.12
N ASP A 37 10.86 -0.82 -5.90
CA ASP A 37 11.84 0.26 -5.71
C ASP A 37 11.78 1.28 -6.85
N ARG A 38 11.80 2.56 -6.49
CA ARG A 38 11.70 3.67 -7.44
C ARG A 38 12.56 4.87 -7.05
N GLY A 39 12.94 5.67 -8.06
CA GLY A 39 13.85 6.81 -7.91
C GLY A 39 15.32 6.46 -8.11
N GLY A 40 16.19 7.41 -7.75
CA GLY A 40 17.64 7.26 -7.89
C GLY A 40 18.10 7.12 -9.34
N ASN A 41 19.05 6.20 -9.59
CA ASN A 41 19.56 5.89 -10.93
C ASN A 41 18.83 4.73 -11.60
N LEU A 42 17.69 4.30 -11.05
CA LEU A 42 16.91 3.20 -11.61
C LEU A 42 16.23 3.63 -12.92
N THR A 43 16.00 2.65 -13.79
CA THR A 43 15.21 2.82 -15.00
C THR A 43 14.09 1.80 -15.05
N VAL A 44 12.92 2.21 -15.51
CA VAL A 44 11.77 1.32 -15.72
C VAL A 44 11.30 1.48 -17.16
N ASN A 45 11.28 0.39 -17.92
CA ASN A 45 10.93 0.37 -19.35
C ASN A 45 11.69 1.41 -20.20
N GLY A 46 13.00 1.56 -19.94
CA GLY A 46 13.87 2.50 -20.66
C GLY A 46 13.65 3.97 -20.32
N LYS A 47 12.89 4.28 -19.27
CA LYS A 47 12.66 5.65 -18.77
C LYS A 47 13.30 5.84 -17.39
N PRO A 48 13.61 7.10 -17.00
CA PRO A 48 13.98 7.40 -15.63
C PRO A 48 12.92 6.90 -14.64
N SER A 49 13.36 6.29 -13.55
CA SER A 49 12.53 5.95 -12.40
C SER A 49 12.41 7.18 -11.50
N PHE A 50 11.20 7.66 -11.25
CA PHE A 50 10.97 8.79 -10.34
C PHE A 50 10.63 8.28 -8.94
N SER A 51 11.13 8.95 -7.92
CA SER A 51 10.57 8.83 -6.56
C SER A 51 9.13 9.37 -6.50
N VAL A 52 8.43 9.11 -5.40
CA VAL A 52 7.08 9.67 -5.17
C VAL A 52 7.11 11.21 -5.22
N ASP A 53 8.12 11.85 -4.61
CA ASP A 53 8.23 13.32 -4.61
C ASP A 53 8.53 13.90 -6.00
N GLN A 54 9.33 13.21 -6.81
CA GLN A 54 9.60 13.61 -8.20
C GLN A 54 8.34 13.50 -9.06
N ALA A 55 7.58 12.40 -8.92
CA ALA A 55 6.31 12.23 -9.62
C ALA A 55 5.26 13.26 -9.18
N ALA A 56 5.14 13.51 -7.87
CA ALA A 56 4.28 14.55 -7.33
C ALA A 56 4.63 15.94 -7.90
N THR A 57 5.93 16.26 -7.99
CA THR A 57 6.38 17.53 -8.60
C THR A 57 6.02 17.61 -10.09
N GLN A 58 6.13 16.50 -10.81
CA GLN A 58 5.78 16.42 -12.23
C GLN A 58 4.27 16.60 -12.50
N LEU A 59 3.42 16.04 -11.63
CA LEU A 59 1.96 16.24 -11.64
C LEU A 59 1.57 17.71 -11.42
N LEU A 60 2.42 18.50 -10.77
CA LEU A 60 2.18 19.89 -10.41
C LEU A 60 2.93 20.90 -11.29
N ARG A 61 3.52 20.45 -12.41
CA ARG A 61 4.42 21.28 -13.24
C ARG A 61 3.80 22.58 -13.76
N ASP A 62 2.48 22.62 -13.88
CA ASP A 62 1.74 23.78 -14.38
C ASP A 62 1.53 24.88 -13.32
N GLY A 63 1.81 24.59 -12.04
CA GLY A 63 1.68 25.55 -10.94
C GLY A 63 0.25 26.01 -10.66
N ALA A 64 -0.74 25.28 -11.16
CA ALA A 64 -2.15 25.58 -10.98
C ALA A 64 -2.64 25.15 -9.58
N ALA A 65 -3.19 26.10 -8.82
CA ALA A 65 -3.73 25.84 -7.50
C ALA A 65 -4.77 26.89 -7.09
N TYR A 66 -5.71 26.49 -6.23
CA TYR A 66 -6.57 27.44 -5.52
C TYR A 66 -5.81 28.13 -4.38
N LYS A 67 -6.36 29.25 -3.92
CA LYS A 67 -5.85 29.99 -2.77
C LYS A 67 -6.87 29.93 -1.65
N ASP A 68 -6.41 29.69 -0.43
CA ASP A 68 -7.22 29.91 0.77
C ASP A 68 -7.49 31.41 0.93
N LEU A 69 -8.70 31.84 0.56
CA LEU A 69 -9.08 33.25 0.55
C LEU A 69 -9.48 33.73 1.95
N ASN A 70 -9.89 32.82 2.82
CA ASN A 70 -10.42 33.14 4.14
C ASN A 70 -9.41 32.91 5.29
N GLY A 71 -8.27 32.29 4.99
CA GLY A 71 -7.14 32.06 5.89
C GLY A 71 -7.40 30.99 6.95
N ASN A 72 -8.29 30.03 6.70
CA ASN A 72 -8.65 28.98 7.67
C ASN A 72 -7.75 27.74 7.60
N GLY A 73 -6.77 27.71 6.69
CA GLY A 73 -5.84 26.59 6.50
C GLY A 73 -6.42 25.44 5.67
N LYS A 74 -7.52 25.68 4.94
CA LYS A 74 -8.16 24.72 4.04
C LYS A 74 -8.53 25.41 2.73
N ILE A 75 -8.81 24.61 1.71
CA ILE A 75 -9.46 25.08 0.48
C ILE A 75 -10.94 24.71 0.55
N ASP A 76 -11.80 25.70 0.75
CA ASP A 76 -13.25 25.55 0.79
C ASP A 76 -13.84 25.61 -0.62
N LEU A 77 -14.15 24.47 -1.22
CA LEU A 77 -14.76 24.37 -2.55
C LEU A 77 -16.27 24.18 -2.44
N THR A 78 -17.03 24.99 -3.18
CA THR A 78 -18.45 24.70 -3.40
C THR A 78 -18.65 23.97 -4.72
N TYR A 79 -19.70 23.16 -4.84
CA TYR A 79 -20.01 22.51 -6.12
C TYR A 79 -21.51 22.52 -6.44
N THR A 80 -21.82 22.40 -7.74
CA THR A 80 -23.18 22.19 -8.24
C THR A 80 -23.21 21.20 -9.41
N PHE A 81 -24.18 20.29 -9.39
CA PHE A 81 -24.53 19.49 -10.57
C PHE A 81 -25.45 20.30 -11.48
N LEU A 82 -24.99 20.61 -12.69
CA LEU A 82 -25.75 21.44 -13.62
C LEU A 82 -27.09 20.78 -13.97
N THR A 83 -28.18 21.56 -13.91
CA THR A 83 -29.53 21.15 -14.35
C THR A 83 -29.85 21.64 -15.77
N SER A 84 -29.13 22.66 -16.24
CA SER A 84 -29.19 23.17 -17.60
C SER A 84 -27.86 23.83 -17.97
N ALA A 85 -27.54 23.87 -19.26
CA ALA A 85 -26.43 24.65 -19.82
C ALA A 85 -26.89 25.31 -21.12
N SER A 86 -26.63 26.62 -21.25
CA SER A 86 -27.00 27.35 -22.47
C SER A 86 -26.15 26.91 -23.67
N SER A 87 -26.64 27.08 -24.90
CA SER A 87 -25.83 26.83 -26.10
C SER A 87 -24.56 27.69 -26.12
N SER A 88 -24.60 28.91 -25.57
CA SER A 88 -23.41 29.75 -25.44
C SER A 88 -22.37 29.14 -24.49
N THR A 89 -22.80 28.56 -23.38
CA THR A 89 -21.93 27.86 -22.42
C THR A 89 -21.31 26.63 -23.09
N MET A 90 -22.14 25.78 -23.72
CA MET A 90 -21.66 24.57 -24.38
C MET A 90 -20.67 24.89 -25.52
N ASN A 91 -20.99 25.89 -26.36
CA ASN A 91 -20.12 26.32 -27.45
C ASN A 91 -18.78 26.88 -26.95
N LYS A 92 -18.75 27.57 -25.79
CA LYS A 92 -17.53 28.06 -25.16
C LYS A 92 -16.53 26.93 -24.84
N HIS A 93 -17.04 25.74 -24.58
CA HIS A 93 -16.26 24.53 -24.31
C HIS A 93 -16.13 23.62 -25.54
N GLY A 94 -16.63 24.03 -26.71
CA GLY A 94 -16.57 23.21 -27.94
C GLY A 94 -17.42 21.95 -27.89
N ILE A 95 -18.47 21.92 -27.06
CA ILE A 95 -19.35 20.75 -26.85
C ILE A 95 -20.82 21.08 -27.17
N SER A 96 -21.63 20.02 -27.25
CA SER A 96 -23.08 20.10 -27.50
C SER A 96 -23.83 18.96 -26.80
N GLY A 97 -25.16 19.03 -26.81
CA GLY A 97 -26.02 17.95 -26.30
C GLY A 97 -25.94 17.77 -24.79
N PHE A 98 -26.21 18.85 -24.05
CA PHE A 98 -26.21 18.84 -22.59
C PHE A 98 -27.16 17.78 -22.03
N SER A 99 -26.70 17.05 -21.01
CA SER A 99 -27.59 16.37 -20.08
C SER A 99 -27.09 16.52 -18.64
N GLN A 100 -28.03 16.62 -17.70
CA GLN A 100 -27.69 16.66 -16.28
C GLN A 100 -27.12 15.32 -15.80
N PHE A 101 -26.36 15.36 -14.73
CA PHE A 101 -25.92 14.14 -14.03
C PHE A 101 -27.13 13.33 -13.52
N SER A 102 -27.07 12.02 -13.72
CA SER A 102 -28.02 11.07 -13.11
C SER A 102 -27.80 10.96 -11.60
N ALA A 103 -28.75 10.36 -10.87
CA ALA A 103 -28.61 10.14 -9.43
C ALA A 103 -27.34 9.31 -9.10
N GLN A 104 -27.04 8.28 -9.90
CA GLN A 104 -25.82 7.48 -9.76
C GLN A 104 -24.56 8.32 -9.96
N GLN A 105 -24.51 9.14 -11.03
CA GLN A 105 -23.36 10.01 -11.29
C GLN A 105 -23.13 11.01 -10.14
N LYS A 106 -24.20 11.62 -9.61
CA LYS A 106 -24.10 12.53 -8.46
C LYS A 106 -23.53 11.83 -7.23
N ALA A 107 -24.07 10.66 -6.87
CA ALA A 107 -23.61 9.89 -5.73
C ALA A 107 -22.12 9.53 -5.85
N GLN A 108 -21.69 9.07 -7.03
CA GLN A 108 -20.31 8.66 -7.28
C GLN A 108 -19.34 9.85 -7.35
N ALA A 109 -19.79 11.00 -7.85
CA ALA A 109 -19.00 12.23 -7.83
C ALA A 109 -18.76 12.72 -6.40
N VAL A 110 -19.76 12.59 -5.51
CA VAL A 110 -19.58 12.90 -4.08
C VAL A 110 -18.55 11.98 -3.44
N LEU A 111 -18.58 10.67 -3.72
CA LEU A 111 -17.58 9.73 -3.20
C LEU A 111 -16.17 10.03 -3.75
N ALA A 112 -16.04 10.47 -5.01
CA ALA A 112 -14.77 10.89 -5.59
C ALA A 112 -14.25 12.22 -4.97
N MET A 113 -15.12 13.18 -4.69
CA MET A 113 -14.73 14.40 -3.95
C MET A 113 -14.32 14.07 -2.51
N GLN A 114 -15.03 13.16 -1.84
CA GLN A 114 -14.68 12.70 -0.49
C GLN A 114 -13.30 12.04 -0.45
N SER A 115 -12.93 11.23 -1.44
CA SER A 115 -11.60 10.60 -1.46
C SER A 115 -10.46 11.61 -1.64
N TRP A 116 -10.67 12.73 -2.34
CA TRP A 116 -9.71 13.84 -2.37
C TRP A 116 -9.64 14.62 -1.04
N ALA A 117 -10.80 14.92 -0.44
CA ALA A 117 -10.87 15.62 0.86
C ALA A 117 -10.30 14.79 2.01
N ASP A 118 -10.31 13.46 1.89
CA ASP A 118 -9.70 12.58 2.86
C ASP A 118 -8.19 12.79 2.97
N VAL A 119 -7.51 13.04 1.84
CA VAL A 119 -6.05 13.01 1.78
C VAL A 119 -5.40 14.38 1.88
N ALA A 120 -6.14 15.47 1.63
CA ALA A 120 -5.65 16.84 1.69
C ALA A 120 -6.65 17.79 2.37
N ASN A 121 -6.19 18.98 2.79
CA ASN A 121 -7.04 19.98 3.46
C ASN A 121 -7.97 20.72 2.47
N VAL A 122 -8.82 19.97 1.79
CA VAL A 122 -9.83 20.46 0.85
C VAL A 122 -11.21 20.05 1.37
N VAL A 123 -12.19 20.95 1.29
CA VAL A 123 -13.57 20.70 1.73
C VAL A 123 -14.51 20.92 0.55
N PHE A 124 -15.42 19.98 0.31
CA PHE A 124 -16.44 20.10 -0.74
C PHE A 124 -17.82 20.29 -0.13
N THR A 125 -18.53 21.35 -0.52
CA THR A 125 -19.89 21.65 -0.06
C THR A 125 -20.83 21.88 -1.23
N GLU A 126 -21.94 21.15 -1.30
CA GLU A 126 -22.96 21.41 -2.33
C GLU A 126 -23.64 22.76 -2.07
N LYS A 127 -23.38 23.73 -2.94
CA LYS A 127 -23.92 25.10 -2.85
C LYS A 127 -23.84 25.78 -4.21
N ALA A 128 -24.79 26.67 -4.49
CA ALA A 128 -24.88 27.37 -5.78
C ALA A 128 -23.66 28.25 -6.14
N SER A 129 -22.89 28.71 -5.14
CA SER A 129 -21.65 29.49 -5.31
C SER A 129 -20.99 29.78 -3.95
N GLY A 130 -19.75 30.29 -3.99
CA GLY A 130 -18.97 30.72 -2.83
C GLY A 130 -17.77 29.81 -2.58
N GLY A 131 -17.19 29.91 -1.38
CA GLY A 131 -15.91 29.26 -1.07
C GLY A 131 -14.73 29.97 -1.72
N ASP A 132 -13.57 29.33 -1.69
CA ASP A 132 -12.35 29.73 -2.39
C ASP A 132 -12.47 29.54 -3.91
N ALA A 133 -13.27 28.55 -4.33
CA ALA A 133 -13.69 28.37 -5.71
C ALA A 133 -15.01 27.57 -5.81
N HIS A 134 -15.58 27.56 -7.00
CA HIS A 134 -16.83 26.86 -7.31
C HIS A 134 -16.65 25.87 -8.46
N MET A 135 -17.15 24.66 -8.28
CA MET A 135 -17.04 23.56 -9.23
C MET A 135 -18.38 23.21 -9.87
N THR A 136 -18.36 22.79 -11.13
CA THR A 136 -19.56 22.35 -11.83
C THR A 136 -19.35 21.06 -12.60
N PHE A 137 -20.38 20.22 -12.59
CA PHE A 137 -20.40 18.93 -13.27
C PHE A 137 -21.55 18.85 -14.27
N GLY A 138 -21.29 18.38 -15.49
CA GLY A 138 -22.31 18.19 -16.52
C GLY A 138 -21.93 17.18 -17.58
N ASN A 139 -22.91 16.61 -18.27
CA ASN A 139 -22.66 15.71 -19.40
C ASN A 139 -22.79 16.45 -20.74
N TYR A 140 -22.10 15.94 -21.75
CA TYR A 140 -22.23 16.35 -23.15
C TYR A 140 -22.31 15.11 -24.07
N SER A 141 -22.77 15.28 -25.31
CA SER A 141 -22.94 14.13 -26.24
C SER A 141 -22.19 14.27 -27.57
N GLY A 142 -21.65 15.45 -27.89
CA GLY A 142 -20.82 15.66 -29.08
C GLY A 142 -19.91 16.88 -28.99
N GLY A 143 -18.85 16.91 -29.81
CA GLY A 143 -17.70 17.80 -29.68
C GLY A 143 -16.56 17.12 -28.89
N GLN A 144 -15.41 17.79 -28.77
CA GLN A 144 -14.22 17.27 -28.06
C GLN A 144 -13.85 15.83 -28.49
N ASP A 145 -13.71 15.62 -29.80
CA ASP A 145 -13.52 14.28 -30.38
C ASP A 145 -12.30 13.56 -29.77
N GLY A 146 -12.53 12.35 -29.26
CA GLY A 146 -11.50 11.53 -28.61
C GLY A 146 -11.50 11.60 -27.08
N ALA A 147 -12.12 12.61 -26.47
CA ALA A 147 -12.18 12.76 -25.02
C ALA A 147 -13.33 11.94 -24.39
N ALA A 148 -13.02 11.16 -23.36
CA ALA A 148 -14.05 10.53 -22.51
C ALA A 148 -14.68 11.54 -21.53
N ALA A 149 -13.87 12.47 -21.06
CA ALA A 149 -14.24 13.61 -20.23
C ALA A 149 -13.12 14.66 -20.35
N PHE A 150 -13.34 15.84 -19.81
CA PHE A 150 -12.31 16.87 -19.64
C PHE A 150 -12.67 17.82 -18.51
N ALA A 151 -11.65 18.47 -17.96
CA ALA A 151 -11.75 19.51 -16.95
C ALA A 151 -10.70 20.59 -17.18
N TYR A 152 -10.76 21.66 -16.39
CA TYR A 152 -9.82 22.76 -16.46
C TYR A 152 -9.07 22.93 -15.14
N LEU A 153 -7.76 23.13 -15.24
CA LEU A 153 -6.92 23.47 -14.11
C LEU A 153 -7.34 24.82 -13.51
N PRO A 154 -7.15 25.04 -12.19
CA PRO A 154 -7.33 26.34 -11.56
C PRO A 154 -6.53 27.45 -12.26
N GLY A 155 -7.14 28.63 -12.46
CA GLY A 155 -6.48 29.78 -13.08
C GLY A 155 -6.54 29.81 -14.61
N THR A 156 -7.27 28.88 -15.25
CA THR A 156 -7.57 28.92 -16.70
C THR A 156 -8.39 30.16 -17.07
N GLY A 157 -9.31 30.57 -16.19
CA GLY A 157 -10.06 31.81 -16.30
C GLY A 157 -11.55 31.67 -15.98
N ALA A 158 -12.21 32.83 -15.92
CA ALA A 158 -13.61 32.90 -15.51
C ALA A 158 -14.53 32.04 -16.40
N GLY A 159 -15.29 31.16 -15.75
CA GLY A 159 -16.19 30.21 -16.40
C GLY A 159 -15.47 29.06 -17.13
N TYR A 160 -14.24 28.75 -16.75
CA TYR A 160 -13.52 27.51 -17.06
C TYR A 160 -13.09 26.82 -15.76
N ASP A 161 -12.54 27.58 -14.82
CA ASP A 161 -12.10 27.10 -13.51
C ASP A 161 -13.19 26.30 -12.80
N GLY A 162 -12.81 25.13 -12.26
CA GLY A 162 -13.71 24.24 -11.53
C GLY A 162 -14.72 23.48 -12.39
N THR A 163 -14.73 23.66 -13.72
CA THR A 163 -15.68 22.97 -14.59
C THR A 163 -15.13 21.62 -15.08
N SER A 164 -15.98 20.58 -15.04
CA SER A 164 -15.69 19.25 -15.58
C SER A 164 -16.89 18.71 -16.37
N TRP A 165 -16.59 18.05 -17.49
CA TRP A 165 -17.56 17.64 -18.50
C TRP A 165 -17.36 16.19 -18.94
N TYR A 166 -18.44 15.42 -19.01
CA TYR A 166 -18.37 13.96 -19.17
C TYR A 166 -19.17 13.49 -20.40
N LEU A 167 -18.53 12.74 -21.29
CA LEU A 167 -19.16 12.29 -22.54
C LEU A 167 -20.19 11.19 -22.26
N ILE A 168 -21.39 11.34 -22.80
CA ILE A 168 -22.40 10.29 -22.90
C ILE A 168 -23.08 10.37 -24.27
N ASN A 169 -22.91 9.33 -25.09
CA ASN A 169 -23.66 9.17 -26.32
C ASN A 169 -23.82 7.67 -26.67
N SER A 170 -24.31 7.35 -27.87
CA SER A 170 -24.49 5.96 -28.29
C SER A 170 -23.17 5.20 -28.50
N GLY A 171 -22.06 5.90 -28.72
CA GLY A 171 -20.72 5.32 -28.92
C GLY A 171 -19.88 5.22 -27.65
N TYR A 172 -20.24 5.95 -26.59
CA TYR A 172 -19.52 5.95 -25.32
C TYR A 172 -20.49 6.01 -24.14
N THR A 173 -20.46 4.99 -23.28
CA THR A 173 -21.45 4.79 -22.21
C THR A 173 -20.85 4.56 -20.82
N GLN A 174 -19.53 4.54 -20.70
CA GLN A 174 -18.80 4.25 -19.46
C GLN A 174 -19.13 5.26 -18.35
N ASN A 175 -19.31 6.54 -18.70
CA ASN A 175 -19.69 7.59 -17.75
C ASN A 175 -21.17 7.55 -17.33
N LYS A 176 -22.00 6.70 -17.95
CA LYS A 176 -23.44 6.62 -17.64
C LYS A 176 -23.69 5.99 -16.27
N ASN A 177 -22.89 4.97 -15.93
CA ASN A 177 -23.02 4.17 -14.72
C ASN A 177 -21.67 4.05 -13.99
N PRO A 178 -21.12 5.17 -13.48
CA PRO A 178 -19.92 5.09 -12.64
C PRO A 178 -20.23 4.24 -11.41
N ASP A 179 -19.28 3.42 -11.00
CA ASP A 179 -19.39 2.55 -9.83
C ASP A 179 -17.99 2.12 -9.37
N LEU A 180 -17.91 1.57 -8.15
CA LEU A 180 -16.67 1.05 -7.57
C LEU A 180 -15.91 0.19 -8.59
N ASN A 181 -14.62 0.51 -8.74
CA ASN A 181 -13.64 -0.21 -9.56
C ASN A 181 -13.84 -0.13 -11.08
N ASN A 182 -14.80 0.65 -11.58
CA ASN A 182 -14.99 0.82 -13.01
C ASN A 182 -14.38 2.12 -13.53
N TYR A 183 -14.16 2.17 -14.85
CA TYR A 183 -13.52 3.32 -15.49
C TYR A 183 -14.31 4.62 -15.30
N GLY A 184 -15.65 4.57 -15.28
CA GLY A 184 -16.49 5.75 -15.07
C GLY A 184 -16.26 6.42 -13.70
N ARG A 185 -16.05 5.63 -12.64
CA ARG A 185 -15.69 6.16 -11.31
C ARG A 185 -14.28 6.72 -11.29
N GLN A 186 -13.31 6.06 -11.92
CA GLN A 186 -11.96 6.62 -12.05
C GLN A 186 -11.95 7.94 -12.85
N THR A 187 -12.72 8.05 -13.93
CA THR A 187 -12.87 9.30 -14.71
C THR A 187 -13.37 10.44 -13.83
N LEU A 188 -14.34 10.20 -12.93
CA LEU A 188 -14.77 11.24 -11.97
C LEU A 188 -13.60 11.71 -11.09
N THR A 189 -12.87 10.77 -10.48
CA THR A 189 -11.72 11.08 -9.61
C THR A 189 -10.62 11.81 -10.37
N HIS A 190 -10.35 11.40 -11.62
CA HIS A 190 -9.37 12.00 -12.53
C HIS A 190 -9.72 13.46 -12.87
N GLU A 191 -10.94 13.72 -13.38
CA GLU A 191 -11.34 15.08 -13.74
C GLU A 191 -11.41 16.02 -12.53
N ILE A 192 -11.78 15.49 -11.35
CA ILE A 192 -11.70 16.26 -10.10
C ILE A 192 -10.23 16.60 -9.78
N GLY A 193 -9.29 15.67 -9.98
CA GLY A 193 -7.85 15.93 -9.85
C GLY A 193 -7.37 17.10 -10.71
N HIS A 194 -7.80 17.15 -11.99
CA HIS A 194 -7.55 18.31 -12.87
C HIS A 194 -8.13 19.59 -12.28
N THR A 195 -9.41 19.59 -11.86
CA THR A 195 -10.02 20.80 -11.26
C THR A 195 -9.34 21.26 -9.97
N LEU A 196 -8.56 20.39 -9.31
CA LEU A 196 -7.78 20.69 -8.11
C LEU A 196 -6.35 21.14 -8.43
N GLY A 197 -5.86 20.98 -9.66
CA GLY A 197 -4.55 21.46 -10.10
C GLY A 197 -3.55 20.39 -10.52
N LEU A 198 -3.96 19.12 -10.61
CA LEU A 198 -3.06 18.04 -11.04
C LEU A 198 -3.15 17.89 -12.56
N ALA A 199 -2.02 17.94 -13.25
CA ALA A 199 -1.92 17.60 -14.66
C ALA A 199 -1.80 16.09 -14.86
N HIS A 200 -1.88 15.62 -16.12
CA HIS A 200 -1.38 14.28 -16.45
C HIS A 200 0.11 14.17 -16.11
N PRO A 201 0.65 13.01 -15.72
CA PRO A 201 2.07 12.86 -15.40
C PRO A 201 3.04 13.18 -16.57
N GLY A 202 2.57 13.12 -17.82
CA GLY A 202 3.32 13.53 -19.01
C GLY A 202 2.56 14.52 -19.88
N ASP A 203 3.22 15.04 -20.90
CA ASP A 203 2.64 15.98 -21.87
C ASP A 203 1.90 15.23 -22.99
N TYR A 204 0.72 14.71 -22.64
CA TYR A 204 -0.19 14.05 -23.58
C TYR A 204 -1.63 14.41 -23.26
N ASN A 205 -2.48 14.35 -24.28
CA ASN A 205 -3.89 14.63 -24.16
C ASN A 205 -4.72 13.77 -25.13
N ALA A 206 -5.93 13.41 -24.74
CA ALA A 206 -6.85 12.68 -25.62
C ALA A 206 -7.25 13.56 -26.82
N GLY A 207 -7.27 12.99 -28.02
CA GLY A 207 -7.56 13.72 -29.27
C GLY A 207 -6.34 14.45 -29.88
N GLU A 208 -5.21 14.52 -29.18
CA GLU A 208 -3.96 15.11 -29.67
C GLU A 208 -2.96 14.04 -30.10
N GLY A 209 -2.99 13.67 -31.39
CA GLY A 209 -2.14 12.61 -31.93
C GLY A 209 -2.54 11.21 -31.42
N ASN A 210 -1.57 10.31 -31.33
CA ASN A 210 -1.77 8.93 -30.85
C ASN A 210 -0.76 8.63 -29.73
N PRO A 211 -0.91 9.26 -28.54
CA PRO A 211 0.04 9.08 -27.47
C PRO A 211 0.05 7.63 -26.99
N SER A 212 1.21 7.18 -26.53
CA SER A 212 1.44 5.85 -25.98
C SER A 212 2.30 5.94 -24.72
N TYR A 213 2.40 4.85 -23.96
CA TYR A 213 3.31 4.81 -22.81
C TYR A 213 4.78 5.04 -23.21
N LYS A 214 5.16 4.98 -24.50
CA LYS A 214 6.52 5.39 -24.92
C LYS A 214 6.76 6.89 -24.74
N ASP A 215 5.69 7.68 -24.76
CA ASP A 215 5.69 9.14 -24.65
C ASP A 215 5.62 9.62 -23.19
N ALA A 216 5.45 8.69 -22.23
CA ALA A 216 5.51 9.01 -20.81
C ALA A 216 6.89 9.53 -20.37
N SER A 217 6.90 10.55 -19.53
CA SER A 217 8.13 11.23 -19.08
C SER A 217 8.99 10.41 -18.11
N TYR A 218 8.37 9.51 -17.35
CA TYR A 218 9.04 8.64 -16.37
C TYR A 218 8.36 7.26 -16.31
N GLY A 219 9.06 6.28 -15.73
CA GLY A 219 8.62 4.89 -15.73
C GLY A 219 7.31 4.63 -14.98
N GLN A 220 7.12 5.29 -13.84
CA GLN A 220 5.94 5.12 -12.98
C GLN A 220 4.71 5.92 -13.42
N ASP A 221 4.73 6.55 -14.61
CA ASP A 221 3.52 7.12 -15.21
C ASP A 221 2.60 5.98 -15.67
N THR A 222 1.87 5.39 -14.73
CA THR A 222 0.84 4.38 -14.97
C THR A 222 -0.28 4.54 -13.95
N ARG A 223 -1.44 3.94 -14.24
CA ARG A 223 -2.56 3.78 -13.33
C ARG A 223 -2.26 2.89 -12.12
N GLY A 224 -1.04 2.34 -12.02
CA GLY A 224 -0.53 1.72 -10.80
C GLY A 224 -0.10 2.72 -9.73
N TYR A 225 0.20 3.98 -10.12
CA TYR A 225 0.74 5.00 -9.23
C TYR A 225 -0.08 6.29 -9.18
N SER A 226 -0.78 6.63 -10.28
CA SER A 226 -1.58 7.85 -10.38
C SER A 226 -2.84 7.61 -11.22
N VAL A 227 -4.00 8.05 -10.71
CA VAL A 227 -5.26 8.09 -11.50
C VAL A 227 -5.22 9.12 -12.61
N MET A 228 -4.25 10.04 -12.58
CA MET A 228 -4.01 11.03 -13.64
C MET A 228 -3.33 10.42 -14.88
N SER A 229 -2.84 9.19 -14.80
CA SER A 229 -2.17 8.52 -15.92
C SER A 229 -3.16 7.92 -16.94
N TYR A 230 -2.76 7.94 -18.21
CA TYR A 230 -3.47 7.22 -19.29
C TYR A 230 -3.06 5.75 -19.39
N TRP A 231 -1.92 5.37 -18.81
CA TRP A 231 -1.27 4.11 -19.13
C TRP A 231 -1.64 3.02 -18.14
N SER A 232 -1.91 1.80 -18.63
CA SER A 232 -2.20 0.66 -17.77
C SER A 232 -1.05 0.40 -16.80
N GLU A 233 -1.42 0.02 -15.58
CA GLU A 233 -0.57 -0.48 -14.50
C GLU A 233 0.32 -1.65 -14.94
N SER A 234 -0.13 -2.44 -15.92
CA SER A 234 0.64 -3.56 -16.47
C SER A 234 1.97 -3.15 -17.12
N ASN A 235 2.13 -1.89 -17.53
CA ASN A 235 3.42 -1.40 -18.01
C ASN A 235 4.49 -1.52 -16.91
N THR A 236 4.12 -1.37 -15.64
CA THR A 236 5.04 -1.38 -14.50
C THR A 236 5.01 -2.68 -13.69
N GLY A 237 4.37 -3.73 -14.23
CA GLY A 237 4.35 -5.08 -13.64
C GLY A 237 3.21 -5.33 -12.65
N GLN A 238 2.38 -4.33 -12.35
CA GLN A 238 1.14 -4.51 -11.60
C GLN A 238 0.05 -5.19 -12.45
N ASN A 239 -0.98 -5.70 -11.78
CA ASN A 239 -2.14 -6.29 -12.43
C ASN A 239 -3.38 -6.15 -11.55
N PHE A 240 -4.35 -5.35 -11.99
CA PHE A 240 -5.60 -5.10 -11.26
C PHE A 240 -6.78 -5.95 -11.76
N SER A 241 -6.50 -6.96 -12.60
CA SER A 241 -7.51 -7.88 -13.10
C SER A 241 -7.64 -9.10 -12.20
N LYS A 242 -8.89 -9.47 -11.89
CA LYS A 242 -9.24 -10.70 -11.18
C LYS A 242 -10.45 -11.34 -11.84
N GLY A 243 -10.39 -12.66 -12.06
CA GLY A 243 -11.45 -13.39 -12.76
C GLY A 243 -11.68 -12.92 -14.21
N GLY A 244 -10.65 -12.36 -14.85
CA GLY A 244 -10.75 -11.80 -16.21
C GLY A 244 -11.43 -10.43 -16.30
N VAL A 245 -11.72 -9.79 -15.17
CA VAL A 245 -12.34 -8.46 -15.11
C VAL A 245 -11.36 -7.47 -14.50
N GLU A 246 -10.94 -6.49 -15.31
CA GLU A 246 -10.10 -5.37 -14.91
C GLU A 246 -10.78 -4.53 -13.79
N ALA A 247 -9.96 -3.88 -12.97
CA ALA A 247 -10.40 -2.90 -11.99
C ALA A 247 -9.57 -1.61 -12.14
N TYR A 248 -10.20 -0.49 -11.82
CA TYR A 248 -9.60 0.84 -11.85
C TYR A 248 -9.69 1.46 -10.47
N SER A 249 -8.65 2.13 -9.99
CA SER A 249 -8.73 2.76 -8.67
C SER A 249 -9.80 3.85 -8.64
N SER A 250 -10.66 3.81 -7.61
CA SER A 250 -11.76 4.76 -7.40
C SER A 250 -11.34 6.00 -6.60
N GLY A 251 -10.18 5.96 -5.93
CA GLY A 251 -9.64 7.04 -5.12
C GLY A 251 -8.23 7.44 -5.57
N PRO A 252 -7.64 8.51 -5.01
CA PRO A 252 -6.27 8.90 -5.28
C PRO A 252 -5.27 7.77 -4.96
N LEU A 253 -4.28 7.58 -5.82
CA LEU A 253 -3.16 6.65 -5.62
C LEU A 253 -1.94 7.38 -5.04
N MET A 254 -0.86 6.65 -4.76
CA MET A 254 0.29 7.15 -4.00
C MET A 254 0.87 8.48 -4.53
N ASP A 255 1.05 8.63 -5.85
CA ASP A 255 1.62 9.84 -6.44
C ASP A 255 0.60 10.99 -6.44
N ASP A 256 -0.69 10.67 -6.57
CA ASP A 256 -1.79 11.63 -6.48
C ASP A 256 -1.89 12.24 -5.07
N ILE A 257 -1.82 11.38 -4.05
CA ILE A 257 -1.84 11.77 -2.63
C ILE A 257 -0.67 12.70 -2.34
N ALA A 258 0.55 12.33 -2.74
CA ALA A 258 1.72 13.17 -2.54
C ALA A 258 1.60 14.52 -3.26
N ALA A 259 1.09 14.55 -4.49
CA ALA A 259 0.88 15.78 -5.25
C ALA A 259 -0.13 16.71 -4.57
N ILE A 260 -1.33 16.21 -4.26
CA ILE A 260 -2.39 17.05 -3.70
C ILE A 260 -2.03 17.58 -2.30
N GLN A 261 -1.29 16.78 -1.50
CA GLN A 261 -0.77 17.22 -0.22
C GLN A 261 0.31 18.29 -0.35
N LYS A 262 1.09 18.28 -1.44
CA LYS A 262 2.06 19.34 -1.72
C LYS A 262 1.39 20.68 -2.06
N LEU A 263 0.17 20.64 -2.62
CA LEU A 263 -0.64 21.83 -2.88
C LEU A 263 -1.37 22.34 -1.64
N TYR A 264 -2.08 21.45 -0.94
CA TYR A 264 -3.09 21.85 0.06
C TYR A 264 -2.81 21.31 1.47
N GLY A 265 -1.68 20.64 1.68
CA GLY A 265 -1.30 20.04 2.95
C GLY A 265 -2.04 18.73 3.23
N ALA A 266 -1.37 17.85 3.98
CA ALA A 266 -1.92 16.59 4.46
C ALA A 266 -3.07 16.79 5.46
N ASN A 267 -4.11 15.98 5.33
CA ASN A 267 -5.25 15.97 6.24
C ASN A 267 -5.10 14.87 7.30
N TYR A 268 -4.38 15.18 8.38
CA TYR A 268 -4.17 14.27 9.52
C TYR A 268 -5.42 14.09 10.41
N SER A 269 -6.53 14.78 10.14
CA SER A 269 -7.78 14.53 10.87
C SER A 269 -8.54 13.31 10.34
N THR A 270 -8.22 12.89 9.12
CA THR A 270 -8.83 11.74 8.47
C THR A 270 -8.38 10.46 9.15
N ARG A 271 -9.35 9.66 9.63
CA ARG A 271 -9.12 8.32 10.18
C ARG A 271 -8.11 8.27 11.34
N ALA A 272 -7.95 9.36 12.09
CA ALA A 272 -6.96 9.52 13.18
C ALA A 272 -7.15 8.64 14.45
N GLY A 273 -7.88 7.54 14.36
CA GLY A 273 -7.96 6.50 15.38
C GLY A 273 -7.97 5.11 14.73
N ASP A 274 -8.01 4.05 15.52
CA ASP A 274 -7.81 2.68 15.03
C ASP A 274 -8.71 2.31 13.83
N THR A 275 -8.07 2.15 12.68
CA THR A 275 -8.75 1.92 11.40
C THR A 275 -8.41 0.55 10.82
N THR A 276 -9.44 -0.17 10.37
CA THR A 276 -9.29 -1.42 9.62
C THR A 276 -9.59 -1.18 8.14
N TYR A 277 -8.67 -1.59 7.28
CA TYR A 277 -8.75 -1.56 5.82
C TYR A 277 -8.89 -2.99 5.29
N GLY A 278 -9.63 -3.19 4.19
CA GLY A 278 -9.91 -4.51 3.64
C GLY A 278 -11.18 -5.13 4.22
N PHE A 279 -11.12 -6.39 4.66
CA PHE A 279 -12.22 -7.04 5.36
C PHE A 279 -12.49 -6.35 6.68
N ASN A 280 -13.73 -6.44 7.17
CA ASN A 280 -14.15 -5.84 8.45
C ASN A 280 -13.88 -4.33 8.53
N SER A 281 -13.78 -3.64 7.38
CA SER A 281 -13.38 -2.23 7.35
C SER A 281 -14.36 -1.31 8.07
N ASN A 282 -13.80 -0.36 8.82
CA ASN A 282 -14.52 0.73 9.49
C ASN A 282 -14.27 2.10 8.83
N THR A 283 -13.64 2.13 7.65
CA THR A 283 -13.22 3.37 6.95
C THR A 283 -14.39 4.23 6.47
N GLY A 284 -15.57 3.64 6.29
CA GLY A 284 -16.70 4.29 5.62
C GLY A 284 -16.40 4.65 4.16
N ARG A 285 -15.48 3.93 3.50
CA ARG A 285 -15.15 4.09 2.08
C ARG A 285 -15.33 2.76 1.34
N ASP A 286 -15.99 2.84 0.20
CA ASP A 286 -16.24 1.69 -0.67
C ASP A 286 -14.94 1.08 -1.18
N PHE A 287 -14.00 1.91 -1.65
CA PHE A 287 -12.73 1.46 -2.23
C PHE A 287 -11.71 0.89 -1.24
N TYR A 288 -11.90 1.09 0.07
CA TYR A 288 -11.09 0.46 1.12
C TYR A 288 -11.71 -0.82 1.69
N SER A 289 -12.94 -1.17 1.30
CA SER A 289 -13.70 -2.25 1.95
C SER A 289 -13.74 -3.52 1.10
N ALA A 290 -13.50 -4.67 1.73
CA ALA A 290 -13.80 -5.99 1.19
C ALA A 290 -14.89 -6.67 2.03
N SER A 291 -15.76 -7.40 1.35
CA SER A 291 -16.90 -8.15 1.88
C SER A 291 -16.93 -9.59 1.37
N SER A 292 -16.17 -9.89 0.31
CA SER A 292 -16.08 -11.23 -0.27
C SER A 292 -14.68 -11.53 -0.81
N SER A 293 -14.34 -12.82 -0.90
CA SER A 293 -13.08 -13.27 -1.50
C SER A 293 -12.97 -12.97 -3.01
N ALA A 294 -14.08 -12.60 -3.67
CA ALA A 294 -14.11 -12.20 -5.07
C ALA A 294 -13.79 -10.71 -5.28
N ASP A 295 -13.77 -9.92 -4.21
CA ASP A 295 -13.60 -8.46 -4.30
C ASP A 295 -12.23 -8.11 -4.87
N LYS A 296 -12.19 -6.94 -5.53
CA LYS A 296 -11.01 -6.35 -6.14
C LYS A 296 -10.66 -5.06 -5.40
N LEU A 297 -9.64 -5.12 -4.55
CA LEU A 297 -9.14 -3.94 -3.84
C LEU A 297 -8.08 -3.24 -4.69
N VAL A 298 -8.27 -1.94 -4.97
CA VAL A 298 -7.26 -1.09 -5.63
C VAL A 298 -7.21 0.26 -4.94
N PHE A 299 -6.26 0.44 -4.01
CA PHE A 299 -6.19 1.65 -3.19
C PHE A 299 -4.78 1.98 -2.69
N SER A 300 -4.61 3.24 -2.27
CA SER A 300 -3.48 3.69 -1.47
C SER A 300 -4.00 4.18 -0.11
N VAL A 301 -3.43 3.69 0.98
CA VAL A 301 -3.84 4.08 2.34
C VAL A 301 -3.35 5.49 2.64
N TRP A 302 -4.29 6.34 3.03
CA TRP A 302 -3.99 7.57 3.77
C TRP A 302 -4.62 7.44 5.15
N ASP A 303 -3.83 7.59 6.20
CA ASP A 303 -4.29 7.56 7.57
C ASP A 303 -3.63 8.69 8.37
N GLY A 304 -4.40 9.33 9.26
CA GLY A 304 -3.97 10.41 10.13
C GLY A 304 -3.33 9.94 11.43
N GLY A 305 -3.44 8.65 11.76
CA GLY A 305 -2.84 7.99 12.92
C GLY A 305 -3.84 7.08 13.64
N GLY A 306 -3.37 6.34 14.65
CA GLY A 306 -4.15 5.30 15.30
C GLY A 306 -3.30 4.05 15.44
N ASN A 307 -3.95 2.92 15.77
CA ASN A 307 -3.37 1.60 15.59
C ASN A 307 -4.16 0.86 14.51
N ASP A 308 -3.61 0.83 13.30
CA ASP A 308 -4.32 0.51 12.07
C ASP A 308 -4.02 -0.90 11.58
N THR A 309 -4.94 -1.47 10.81
CA THR A 309 -4.86 -2.86 10.36
C THR A 309 -5.20 -3.00 8.87
N LEU A 310 -4.33 -3.65 8.11
CA LEU A 310 -4.67 -4.25 6.83
C LEU A 310 -5.23 -5.65 7.07
N ASP A 311 -6.56 -5.81 6.98
CA ASP A 311 -7.23 -7.10 7.15
C ASP A 311 -7.57 -7.70 5.79
N PHE A 312 -6.81 -8.71 5.39
CA PHE A 312 -7.00 -9.45 4.14
C PHE A 312 -7.42 -10.91 4.38
N SER A 313 -7.98 -11.18 5.56
CA SER A 313 -8.31 -12.52 6.05
C SER A 313 -9.32 -13.31 5.22
N GLY A 314 -10.18 -12.62 4.47
CA GLY A 314 -11.18 -13.28 3.62
C GLY A 314 -10.66 -13.74 2.25
N PHE A 315 -9.38 -13.51 1.91
CA PHE A 315 -8.79 -14.01 0.67
C PHE A 315 -8.17 -15.40 0.82
N THR A 316 -8.11 -16.12 -0.30
CA THR A 316 -7.60 -17.52 -0.36
C THR A 316 -6.40 -17.67 -1.28
N GLN A 317 -6.07 -16.64 -2.06
CA GLN A 317 -4.87 -16.59 -2.87
C GLN A 317 -3.68 -16.27 -1.97
N ASN A 318 -2.48 -16.72 -2.37
CA ASN A 318 -1.25 -16.28 -1.74
C ASN A 318 -1.09 -14.76 -1.90
N GLN A 319 -0.72 -14.09 -0.83
CA GLN A 319 -0.60 -12.64 -0.75
C GLN A 319 0.82 -12.24 -0.38
N LYS A 320 1.18 -11.01 -0.71
CA LYS A 320 2.39 -10.36 -0.21
C LYS A 320 2.03 -8.99 0.33
N ILE A 321 2.16 -8.82 1.64
CA ILE A 321 1.71 -7.65 2.38
C ILE A 321 2.94 -6.94 2.95
N ASN A 322 3.07 -5.64 2.67
CA ASN A 322 4.16 -4.81 3.14
C ASN A 322 3.60 -3.59 3.87
N LEU A 323 3.96 -3.44 5.15
CA LEU A 323 3.50 -2.34 6.01
C LEU A 323 4.39 -1.10 5.97
N ASN A 324 5.48 -1.11 5.19
CA ASN A 324 6.35 0.05 5.06
C ASN A 324 5.64 1.20 4.31
N ALA A 325 5.80 2.43 4.80
CA ALA A 325 5.29 3.61 4.12
C ALA A 325 5.89 3.73 2.71
N GLY A 326 5.06 4.03 1.72
CA GLY A 326 5.49 4.10 0.32
C GLY A 326 5.70 2.75 -0.37
N SER A 327 5.35 1.63 0.28
CA SER A 327 5.44 0.30 -0.33
C SER A 327 4.14 -0.11 -1.03
N PHE A 328 4.22 -1.22 -1.77
CA PHE A 328 3.12 -1.86 -2.47
C PHE A 328 2.96 -3.31 -2.03
N SER A 329 1.74 -3.82 -2.15
CA SER A 329 1.32 -5.16 -1.75
C SER A 329 0.55 -5.87 -2.87
N ASP A 330 0.72 -7.18 -2.94
CA ASP A 330 0.02 -8.10 -3.85
C ASP A 330 -1.13 -8.75 -3.04
N VAL A 331 -2.38 -8.31 -3.25
CA VAL A 331 -3.51 -8.64 -2.36
C VAL A 331 -4.67 -9.27 -3.13
N GLY A 332 -5.23 -10.35 -2.59
CA GLY A 332 -6.45 -10.98 -3.12
C GLY A 332 -6.32 -11.51 -4.55
N GLY A 333 -5.14 -11.97 -4.95
CA GLY A 333 -4.86 -12.51 -6.29
C GLY A 333 -4.54 -11.47 -7.36
N MET A 334 -4.36 -10.20 -6.97
CA MET A 334 -3.86 -9.11 -7.82
C MET A 334 -2.42 -8.75 -7.42
N VAL A 335 -1.77 -7.89 -8.21
CA VAL A 335 -0.34 -7.55 -8.06
C VAL A 335 -0.17 -6.04 -7.95
N GLY A 336 0.50 -5.58 -6.89
CA GLY A 336 0.78 -4.16 -6.60
C GLY A 336 -0.46 -3.28 -6.51
N ASN A 337 -1.58 -3.85 -6.07
CA ASN A 337 -2.91 -3.21 -6.06
C ASN A 337 -3.23 -2.48 -4.76
N VAL A 338 -2.51 -2.78 -3.68
CA VAL A 338 -2.61 -2.06 -2.40
C VAL A 338 -1.29 -1.35 -2.14
N SER A 339 -1.33 -0.13 -1.63
CA SER A 339 -0.14 0.62 -1.22
C SER A 339 -0.41 1.44 0.03
N ILE A 340 0.65 1.91 0.69
CA ILE A 340 0.58 2.83 1.83
C ILE A 340 1.23 4.15 1.40
N ALA A 341 0.54 5.28 1.56
CA ALA A 341 1.09 6.58 1.19
C ALA A 341 2.34 6.94 2.02
N GLN A 342 3.15 7.87 1.51
CA GLN A 342 4.31 8.38 2.24
C GLN A 342 3.87 9.05 3.57
N GLY A 343 4.60 8.81 4.65
CA GLY A 343 4.33 9.42 5.95
C GLY A 343 3.15 8.81 6.73
N VAL A 344 2.61 7.67 6.27
CA VAL A 344 1.59 6.88 6.97
C VAL A 344 2.23 5.68 7.63
N THR A 345 1.92 5.44 8.90
CA THR A 345 2.26 4.19 9.60
C THR A 345 1.00 3.33 9.66
N VAL A 346 1.13 2.04 9.35
CA VAL A 346 0.08 1.04 9.58
C VAL A 346 0.70 -0.09 10.39
N GLU A 347 0.12 -0.41 11.53
CA GLU A 347 0.77 -1.26 12.54
C GLU A 347 0.53 -2.75 12.31
N ASN A 348 -0.59 -3.14 11.70
CA ASN A 348 -1.02 -4.53 11.73
C ASN A 348 -1.39 -5.06 10.34
N ALA A 349 -1.12 -6.34 10.11
CA ALA A 349 -1.49 -7.05 8.89
C ALA A 349 -2.01 -8.44 9.19
N PHE A 350 -3.18 -8.77 8.65
CA PHE A 350 -3.76 -10.12 8.69
C PHE A 350 -3.79 -10.69 7.27
N GLY A 351 -3.04 -11.77 7.06
CA GLY A 351 -3.11 -12.62 5.87
C GLY A 351 -4.40 -13.41 5.83
N GLY A 352 -4.52 -14.27 4.82
CA GLY A 352 -5.70 -15.05 4.48
C GLY A 352 -5.53 -16.54 4.76
N SER A 353 -6.09 -17.36 3.87
CA SER A 353 -5.93 -18.82 3.91
C SER A 353 -4.92 -19.36 2.89
N GLY A 354 -4.17 -18.46 2.23
CA GLY A 354 -3.13 -18.78 1.27
C GLY A 354 -1.77 -18.87 1.95
N ASN A 355 -0.72 -19.20 1.19
CA ASN A 355 0.65 -19.11 1.72
C ASN A 355 1.14 -17.67 1.53
N ASP A 356 1.07 -16.88 2.58
CA ASP A 356 1.25 -15.44 2.54
C ASP A 356 2.65 -15.02 2.97
N LEU A 357 3.08 -13.84 2.51
CA LEU A 357 4.31 -13.19 2.91
C LEU A 357 3.96 -11.85 3.57
N LEU A 358 4.29 -11.69 4.84
CA LEU A 358 4.00 -10.48 5.62
C LEU A 358 5.31 -9.79 6.02
N ILE A 359 5.44 -8.51 5.69
CA ILE A 359 6.54 -7.63 6.10
C ILE A 359 5.97 -6.51 6.97
N GLY A 360 6.44 -6.42 8.21
CA GLY A 360 6.22 -5.31 9.12
C GLY A 360 6.99 -4.05 8.76
N ASN A 361 7.08 -3.11 9.70
CA ASN A 361 7.80 -1.85 9.56
C ASN A 361 8.64 -1.57 10.82
N ASP A 362 8.99 -0.31 11.10
CA ASP A 362 9.81 0.04 12.27
C ASP A 362 8.99 0.21 13.57
N ALA A 363 7.66 0.07 13.51
CA ALA A 363 6.76 0.13 14.66
C ALA A 363 6.49 -1.27 15.22
N ALA A 364 6.00 -1.35 16.46
CA ALA A 364 5.56 -2.63 17.01
C ALA A 364 4.33 -3.14 16.24
N ASN A 365 4.48 -4.24 15.52
CA ASN A 365 3.45 -4.78 14.65
C ASN A 365 2.71 -5.97 15.27
N VAL A 366 1.44 -6.14 14.88
CA VAL A 366 0.72 -7.42 15.02
C VAL A 366 0.54 -8.04 13.63
N LEU A 367 1.29 -9.11 13.37
CA LEU A 367 1.25 -9.84 12.11
C LEU A 367 0.59 -11.19 12.33
N LYS A 368 -0.41 -11.52 11.51
CA LYS A 368 -1.10 -12.82 11.54
C LYS A 368 -1.08 -13.43 10.15
N GLY A 369 -0.40 -14.55 9.98
CA GLY A 369 -0.35 -15.30 8.71
C GLY A 369 -1.74 -15.83 8.33
N GLY A 370 -2.33 -16.61 9.24
CA GLY A 370 -3.69 -17.11 9.10
C GLY A 370 -3.69 -18.62 8.94
N ALA A 371 -4.14 -19.12 7.80
CA ALA A 371 -3.94 -20.53 7.45
C ALA A 371 -3.09 -20.60 6.19
N GLY A 372 -2.29 -21.64 6.04
CA GLY A 372 -1.29 -21.71 4.97
C GLY A 372 0.11 -21.78 5.58
N ASN A 373 1.12 -21.90 4.72
CA ASN A 373 2.51 -21.88 5.15
C ASN A 373 3.04 -20.47 4.93
N ASP A 374 3.02 -19.65 5.98
CA ASP A 374 3.27 -18.22 5.89
C ASP A 374 4.73 -17.87 6.18
N ILE A 375 5.20 -16.77 5.58
CA ILE A 375 6.51 -16.19 5.86
C ILE A 375 6.29 -14.81 6.49
N ILE A 376 6.73 -14.65 7.73
CA ILE A 376 6.48 -13.46 8.53
C ILE A 376 7.82 -12.80 8.90
N TYR A 377 7.95 -11.52 8.56
CA TYR A 377 9.10 -10.68 8.89
C TYR A 377 8.61 -9.46 9.69
N GLY A 378 8.88 -9.43 11.00
CA GLY A 378 8.50 -8.32 11.88
C GLY A 378 9.19 -7.00 11.53
N ALA A 379 10.45 -7.09 11.08
CA ALA A 379 11.36 -5.95 10.88
C ALA A 379 11.76 -5.31 12.21
N GLY A 380 11.58 -4.02 12.41
CA GLY A 380 12.03 -3.34 13.62
C GLY A 380 10.86 -3.10 14.57
N GLY A 381 11.00 -3.39 15.85
CA GLY A 381 9.87 -3.19 16.76
C GLY A 381 9.96 -4.10 17.96
N ALA A 382 8.84 -4.28 18.63
CA ALA A 382 8.66 -5.39 19.56
C ALA A 382 7.36 -6.06 19.13
N ASP A 383 7.49 -7.01 18.21
CA ASP A 383 6.37 -7.47 17.40
C ASP A 383 5.67 -8.67 18.03
N GLN A 384 4.37 -8.79 17.72
CA GLN A 384 3.57 -9.96 18.05
C GLN A 384 3.23 -10.71 16.76
N LEU A 385 3.85 -11.87 16.60
CA LEU A 385 3.82 -12.65 15.38
C LEU A 385 2.98 -13.91 15.60
N TRP A 386 1.95 -14.11 14.79
CA TRP A 386 1.12 -15.32 14.78
C TRP A 386 1.28 -15.99 13.42
N GLY A 387 1.77 -17.23 13.40
CA GLY A 387 1.80 -18.04 12.18
C GLY A 387 0.38 -18.47 11.82
N GLY A 388 -0.30 -19.05 12.80
CA GLY A 388 -1.61 -19.64 12.65
C GLY A 388 -1.52 -21.13 12.29
N ALA A 389 -2.28 -21.55 11.28
CA ALA A 389 -2.37 -22.95 10.90
C ALA A 389 -1.54 -23.26 9.66
N GLY A 390 -0.43 -23.97 9.84
CA GLY A 390 0.39 -24.47 8.75
C GLY A 390 1.84 -24.56 9.20
N ALA A 391 2.77 -24.62 8.25
CA ALA A 391 4.21 -24.62 8.55
C ALA A 391 4.78 -23.22 8.30
N ASP A 392 4.86 -22.43 9.36
CA ASP A 392 5.15 -21.01 9.26
C ASP A 392 6.63 -20.71 9.51
N THR A 393 7.15 -19.66 8.87
CA THR A 393 8.54 -19.23 8.99
C THR A 393 8.63 -17.79 9.47
N PHE A 394 9.19 -17.59 10.66
CA PHE A 394 9.46 -16.29 11.26
C PHE A 394 10.89 -15.89 10.94
N VAL A 395 11.05 -14.90 10.06
CA VAL A 395 12.34 -14.48 9.51
C VAL A 395 12.89 -13.31 10.32
N PHE A 396 14.20 -13.29 10.50
CA PHE A 396 14.95 -12.15 11.05
C PHE A 396 16.13 -11.82 10.13
N GLY A 397 16.23 -10.55 9.72
CA GLY A 397 17.20 -10.07 8.73
C GLY A 397 18.40 -9.38 9.34
N ALA A 398 18.22 -8.75 10.51
CA ALA A 398 19.28 -8.14 11.31
C ALA A 398 19.09 -8.44 12.80
N SER A 399 20.17 -8.40 13.58
CA SER A 399 20.07 -8.57 15.04
C SER A 399 19.24 -7.46 15.71
N SER A 400 19.17 -6.29 15.10
CA SER A 400 18.35 -5.16 15.54
C SER A 400 16.85 -5.38 15.42
N ASP A 401 16.43 -6.36 14.61
CA ASP A 401 15.02 -6.64 14.36
C ASP A 401 14.31 -7.07 15.65
N SER A 402 15.02 -7.81 16.52
CA SER A 402 14.47 -8.31 17.78
C SER A 402 15.55 -8.30 18.86
N LYS A 403 15.68 -7.17 19.54
CA LYS A 403 16.77 -6.90 20.51
C LYS A 403 16.27 -7.02 21.95
N PRO A 404 17.15 -7.33 22.92
CA PRO A 404 16.78 -7.27 24.32
C PRO A 404 16.15 -5.91 24.71
N GLY A 405 14.95 -5.94 25.29
CA GLY A 405 14.16 -4.75 25.66
C GLY A 405 13.15 -4.28 24.61
N ALA A 406 13.24 -4.79 23.38
CA ALA A 406 12.25 -4.65 22.31
C ALA A 406 12.29 -5.96 21.50
N ALA A 407 11.90 -7.04 22.16
CA ALA A 407 12.02 -8.39 21.65
C ALA A 407 10.67 -8.88 21.13
N ASP A 408 10.73 -9.57 20.01
CA ASP A 408 9.56 -10.16 19.39
C ASP A 408 9.04 -11.36 20.17
N GLN A 409 7.74 -11.55 20.03
CA GLN A 409 7.00 -12.66 20.60
C GLN A 409 6.28 -13.40 19.47
N ILE A 410 6.68 -14.64 19.24
CA ILE A 410 5.94 -15.56 18.38
C ILE A 410 4.89 -16.24 19.25
N MET A 411 3.62 -16.02 18.94
CA MET A 411 2.54 -16.21 19.90
C MET A 411 1.86 -17.59 19.85
N ASP A 412 2.16 -18.41 18.84
CA ASP A 412 1.54 -19.71 18.60
C ASP A 412 2.48 -20.78 18.04
N PHE A 413 3.77 -20.68 18.34
CA PHE A 413 4.82 -21.53 17.77
C PHE A 413 4.61 -23.04 18.03
N VAL A 414 4.70 -23.84 16.96
CA VAL A 414 4.60 -25.30 16.99
C VAL A 414 5.93 -25.94 16.57
N SER A 415 6.68 -26.46 17.55
CA SER A 415 7.94 -27.17 17.28
C SER A 415 7.76 -28.37 16.34
N GLY A 416 8.75 -28.56 15.46
CA GLY A 416 8.76 -29.57 14.41
C GLY A 416 7.95 -29.18 13.17
N LEU A 417 7.15 -28.11 13.24
CA LEU A 417 6.35 -27.58 12.14
C LEU A 417 6.88 -26.21 11.72
N ASP A 418 6.87 -25.26 12.64
CA ASP A 418 7.30 -23.88 12.40
C ASP A 418 8.82 -23.72 12.46
N LYS A 419 9.31 -22.61 11.91
CA LYS A 419 10.74 -22.27 11.85
C LYS A 419 11.02 -20.83 12.26
N ILE A 420 12.12 -20.67 13.00
CA ILE A 420 12.78 -19.37 13.22
C ILE A 420 13.96 -19.31 12.25
N ASP A 421 13.93 -18.39 11.30
CA ASP A 421 14.94 -18.23 10.26
C ASP A 421 15.82 -17.01 10.53
N LEU A 422 17.09 -17.28 10.86
CA LEU A 422 18.13 -16.29 11.16
C LEU A 422 19.17 -16.18 10.04
N THR A 423 18.93 -16.83 8.89
CA THR A 423 19.94 -16.91 7.81
C THR A 423 20.28 -15.56 7.19
N GLY A 424 19.38 -14.57 7.29
CA GLY A 424 19.65 -13.18 6.91
C GLY A 424 20.76 -12.55 7.76
N ILE A 425 20.84 -12.93 9.03
CA ILE A 425 21.84 -12.47 10.00
C ILE A 425 23.12 -13.29 9.87
N THR A 426 23.01 -14.61 9.96
CA THR A 426 24.16 -15.53 10.05
C THR A 426 24.90 -15.71 8.73
N LYS A 427 24.20 -15.58 7.60
CA LYS A 427 24.74 -15.77 6.25
C LYS A 427 25.48 -17.10 6.09
N GLY A 428 24.95 -18.16 6.72
CA GLY A 428 25.48 -19.52 6.69
C GLY A 428 26.56 -19.82 7.73
N ALA A 429 26.88 -18.89 8.64
CA ALA A 429 27.82 -19.14 9.73
C ALA A 429 27.29 -20.13 10.78
N GLY A 430 25.97 -20.36 10.85
CA GLY A 430 25.33 -21.17 11.88
C GLY A 430 25.32 -20.51 13.25
N LEU A 431 24.98 -21.30 14.27
CA LEU A 431 24.98 -20.93 15.68
C LEU A 431 25.70 -21.98 16.54
N HIS A 432 26.21 -21.53 17.69
CA HIS A 432 26.83 -22.37 18.71
C HIS A 432 25.97 -22.41 19.97
N PHE A 433 25.19 -23.47 20.17
CA PHE A 433 24.35 -23.59 21.35
C PHE A 433 25.18 -23.88 22.61
N VAL A 434 25.05 -23.00 23.60
CA VAL A 434 25.81 -23.02 24.86
C VAL A 434 24.88 -22.84 26.06
N ASN A 435 25.34 -23.22 27.26
CA ASN A 435 24.57 -23.02 28.50
C ASN A 435 24.74 -21.61 29.09
N ALA A 436 25.79 -20.88 28.67
CA ALA A 436 26.09 -19.51 29.04
C ALA A 436 26.98 -18.90 27.94
N PHE A 437 26.83 -17.61 27.66
CA PHE A 437 27.65 -16.91 26.66
C PHE A 437 29.13 -16.97 27.02
N THR A 438 29.96 -17.36 26.04
CA THR A 438 31.41 -17.47 26.18
C THR A 438 32.14 -16.21 25.71
N GLY A 439 31.42 -15.31 25.04
CA GLY A 439 31.97 -14.15 24.33
C GLY A 439 32.37 -14.46 22.89
N ALA A 440 31.96 -15.60 22.35
CA ALA A 440 32.13 -15.91 20.94
C ALA A 440 30.90 -15.45 20.14
N ALA A 441 31.14 -14.84 18.98
CA ALA A 441 30.07 -14.49 18.06
C ALA A 441 29.31 -15.75 17.59
N GLY A 442 27.98 -15.68 17.61
CA GLY A 442 27.10 -16.80 17.27
C GLY A 442 26.79 -17.74 18.43
N ASP A 443 27.28 -17.46 19.65
CA ASP A 443 26.81 -18.16 20.84
C ASP A 443 25.29 -17.96 21.00
N ALA A 444 24.57 -19.06 21.17
CA ALA A 444 23.11 -19.08 21.30
C ALA A 444 22.68 -19.84 22.55
N ILE A 445 21.66 -19.32 23.24
CA ILE A 445 21.04 -19.97 24.39
C ILE A 445 19.56 -20.12 24.09
N LEU A 446 19.07 -21.37 24.09
CA LEU A 446 17.65 -21.68 24.01
C LEU A 446 17.20 -22.17 25.38
N SER A 447 16.33 -21.39 26.04
CA SER A 447 15.79 -21.72 27.35
C SER A 447 14.26 -21.88 27.27
N THR A 448 13.69 -22.75 28.10
CA THR A 448 12.25 -23.00 28.11
C THR A 448 11.74 -23.01 29.55
N SER A 449 10.72 -22.19 29.83
CA SER A 449 10.08 -22.11 31.13
C SER A 449 8.60 -21.78 30.98
N GLY A 450 7.73 -22.48 31.72
CA GLY A 450 6.29 -22.17 31.74
C GLY A 450 5.59 -22.29 30.37
N GLY A 451 6.11 -23.08 29.44
CA GLY A 451 5.56 -23.22 28.09
C GLY A 451 6.02 -22.12 27.10
N VAL A 452 6.92 -21.23 27.54
CA VAL A 452 7.56 -20.23 26.69
C VAL A 452 9.01 -20.63 26.46
N SER A 453 9.47 -20.58 25.21
CA SER A 453 10.90 -20.65 24.90
C SER A 453 11.45 -19.26 24.63
N THR A 454 12.73 -19.06 24.94
CA THR A 454 13.46 -17.83 24.63
C THR A 454 14.77 -18.22 23.99
N LEU A 455 14.98 -17.73 22.76
CA LEU A 455 16.23 -17.81 22.03
C LEU A 455 16.96 -16.49 22.21
N SER A 456 18.14 -16.54 22.82
CA SER A 456 19.04 -15.39 22.97
C SER A 456 20.33 -15.67 22.23
N VAL A 457 20.81 -14.71 21.43
CA VAL A 457 22.02 -14.87 20.62
C VAL A 457 22.96 -13.69 20.83
N ASP A 458 24.25 -13.97 20.96
CA ASP A 458 25.36 -13.01 20.99
C ASP A 458 26.01 -12.98 19.60
N PHE A 459 25.46 -12.19 18.68
CA PHE A 459 26.02 -12.06 17.33
C PHE A 459 27.32 -11.25 17.31
N SER A 460 27.50 -10.31 18.24
CA SER A 460 28.67 -9.43 18.32
C SER A 460 29.91 -10.07 18.98
N GLY A 461 29.74 -11.13 19.76
CA GLY A 461 30.82 -11.77 20.52
C GLY A 461 31.25 -10.92 21.72
N HIS A 462 30.30 -10.34 22.43
CA HIS A 462 30.55 -9.49 23.60
C HIS A 462 30.19 -10.14 24.93
N GLY A 463 29.76 -11.40 24.91
CA GLY A 463 29.38 -12.19 26.09
C GLY A 463 27.99 -11.85 26.61
N VAL A 464 27.18 -11.14 25.82
CA VAL A 464 25.82 -10.73 26.14
C VAL A 464 24.94 -10.86 24.89
N ALA A 465 23.65 -11.12 25.08
CA ALA A 465 22.72 -11.19 23.97
C ALA A 465 22.56 -9.81 23.31
N ASP A 466 22.60 -9.77 21.99
CA ASP A 466 22.20 -8.62 21.17
C ASP A 466 21.00 -8.94 20.26
N PHE A 467 20.53 -10.18 20.29
CA PHE A 467 19.27 -10.63 19.72
C PHE A 467 18.51 -11.49 20.73
N LEU A 468 17.18 -11.32 20.80
CA LEU A 468 16.30 -12.10 21.67
C LEU A 468 14.91 -12.22 21.06
N VAL A 469 14.44 -13.45 20.84
CA VAL A 469 13.06 -13.76 20.46
C VAL A 469 12.45 -14.76 21.43
N SER A 470 11.16 -14.60 21.73
CA SER A 470 10.42 -15.54 22.56
C SER A 470 9.31 -16.22 21.78
N THR A 471 8.98 -17.45 22.17
CA THR A 471 7.88 -18.22 21.58
C THR A 471 6.93 -18.68 22.66
N VAL A 472 5.63 -18.47 22.48
CA VAL A 472 4.58 -19.18 23.22
C VAL A 472 4.40 -20.52 22.53
N GLY A 473 4.73 -21.59 23.24
CA GLY A 473 5.03 -22.89 22.64
C GLY A 473 6.52 -23.20 22.75
N GLN A 474 6.84 -24.47 23.03
CA GLN A 474 8.24 -24.88 23.14
C GLN A 474 8.88 -24.85 21.75
N ALA A 475 10.07 -24.27 21.64
CA ALA A 475 10.93 -24.38 20.47
C ALA A 475 12.09 -25.36 20.75
N ALA A 476 12.56 -26.05 19.71
CA ALA A 476 13.75 -26.88 19.75
C ALA A 476 14.85 -26.31 18.84
N VAL A 477 16.10 -26.73 19.07
CA VAL A 477 17.24 -26.35 18.21
C VAL A 477 16.98 -26.72 16.73
N SER A 478 16.27 -27.81 16.47
CA SER A 478 15.86 -28.25 15.12
C SER A 478 14.84 -27.33 14.43
N ASP A 479 14.30 -26.36 15.15
CA ASP A 479 13.36 -25.38 14.61
C ASP A 479 14.03 -24.07 14.18
N ILE A 480 15.34 -23.96 14.42
CA ILE A 480 16.13 -22.77 14.11
C ILE A 480 16.93 -23.04 12.84
N VAL A 481 16.77 -22.15 11.85
CA VAL A 481 17.51 -22.16 10.58
C VAL A 481 18.53 -21.02 10.63
N ALA A 482 19.83 -21.34 10.58
CA ALA A 482 20.92 -20.38 10.76
C ALA A 482 22.20 -20.81 10.03
#